data_AF-Q9Z164-F1
#
_entry.id   AF-Q9Z164-F1
#
_cell.length_a   1.000
_cell.length_b   1.000
_cell.length_c   1.000
_cell.angle_alpha   90.00
_cell.angle_beta   90.00
_cell.angle_gamma   90.00
#
_symmetry.space_group_name_H-M   'P 1'
#
loop_
_entity.id
_entity.type
_entity.pdbx_description
1 polymer ?
#
loop_
_entity_poly.entity_id
_entity_poly.type
_entity_poly.pdbx_seq_one_letter_code
_entity_poly.pdbx_strand_id
1 'polypeptide(L)'
;ISTRVTNDNTFCRLEKQSRLCMVRPCEADLEENIKKGKKCIRTPKIAKPVKFELSGCTSVKTYRAKFCGVCTDGRCCTPHRTTTLPVEFKCPHGEIMKKNMMFIKTCAAITTV
;
A
#
# COMPACT_ATOMS: atom_id res chain seq x y z
N ILE A 1 -6.37 6.97 6.06
CA ILE A 1 -6.93 7.39 4.76
C ILE A 1 -5.88 8.24 4.06
N SER A 2 -5.62 8.05 2.76
CA SER A 2 -4.65 8.82 1.97
C SER A 2 -5.38 9.74 0.99
N THR A 3 -5.01 11.02 0.98
CA THR A 3 -5.56 12.03 0.08
C THR A 3 -4.45 12.61 -0.80
N ARG A 4 -4.73 12.80 -2.09
CA ARG A 4 -3.84 13.46 -3.05
C ARG A 4 -4.63 14.45 -3.88
N VAL A 5 -4.03 15.59 -4.20
CA VAL A 5 -4.52 16.49 -5.26
C VAL A 5 -3.83 16.13 -6.56
N THR A 6 -4.59 15.97 -7.64
CA THR A 6 -4.06 15.61 -8.96
C THR A 6 -4.81 16.37 -10.05
N ASN A 7 -4.12 16.72 -11.13
CA ASN A 7 -4.70 17.25 -12.37
C ASN A 7 -4.75 16.20 -13.50
N ASP A 8 -4.41 14.94 -13.17
CA ASP A 8 -4.44 13.79 -14.08
C ASP A 8 -5.89 13.30 -14.27
N ASN A 9 -6.67 14.06 -15.05
CA ASN A 9 -8.00 13.72 -15.55
C ASN A 9 -8.19 14.28 -16.96
N THR A 10 -9.25 13.87 -17.63
CA THR A 10 -9.54 14.23 -19.04
C THR A 10 -9.64 15.73 -19.29
N PHE A 11 -9.91 16.53 -18.25
CA PHE A 11 -10.10 17.97 -18.34
C PHE A 11 -8.93 18.77 -17.73
N CYS A 12 -7.86 18.10 -17.29
CA CYS A 12 -6.70 18.71 -16.63
C CYS A 12 -7.03 19.60 -15.41
N ARG A 13 -8.12 19.29 -14.69
CA ARG A 13 -8.58 20.09 -13.53
C ARG A 13 -8.05 19.53 -12.22
N LEU A 14 -7.77 20.40 -11.25
CA LEU A 14 -7.36 19.97 -9.92
C LEU A 14 -8.52 19.29 -9.19
N GLU A 15 -8.30 18.03 -8.79
CA GLU A 15 -9.28 17.25 -8.02
C GLU A 15 -8.63 16.59 -6.81
N LYS A 16 -9.40 16.51 -5.72
CA LYS A 16 -9.00 15.79 -4.50
C LYS A 16 -9.43 14.33 -4.62
N GLN A 17 -8.47 13.43 -4.73
CA GLN A 17 -8.70 11.99 -4.69
C GLN A 17 -8.43 11.44 -3.29
N SER A 18 -9.42 10.74 -2.73
CA SER A 18 -9.31 10.04 -1.45
C SER A 18 -9.30 8.53 -1.69
N ARG A 19 -8.34 7.83 -1.10
CA ARG A 19 -8.18 6.37 -1.21
C ARG A 19 -7.77 5.75 0.11
N LEU A 20 -8.13 4.50 0.31
CA LEU A 20 -7.66 3.70 1.43
C LEU A 20 -6.20 3.25 1.17
N CYS A 21 -5.41 3.20 2.22
CA CYS A 21 -4.02 2.75 2.19
C CYS A 21 -3.89 1.43 2.93
N MET A 22 -3.00 0.56 2.45
CA MET A 22 -2.63 -0.64 3.18
C MET A 22 -1.61 -0.27 4.26
N VAL A 23 -1.86 -0.70 5.50
CA VAL A 23 -0.92 -0.55 6.60
C VAL A 23 -0.02 -1.78 6.62
N ARG A 24 1.30 -1.59 6.74
CA ARG A 24 2.26 -2.68 6.86
C ARG A 24 2.04 -3.40 8.19
N PRO A 25 1.98 -4.75 8.23
CA PRO A 25 1.95 -5.49 9.49
C PRO A 25 3.16 -5.15 10.36
N CYS A 26 2.95 -4.99 11.67
CA CYS A 26 4.00 -4.63 12.62
C CYS A 26 5.07 -5.73 12.74
N GLU A 27 4.67 -7.00 12.77
CA GLU A 27 5.51 -8.20 12.96
C GLU A 27 6.29 -8.62 11.70
N ALA A 28 6.38 -7.75 10.69
CA ALA A 28 7.18 -8.04 9.51
C ALA A 28 8.65 -7.73 9.83
N ASP A 29 9.45 -8.72 10.22
CA ASP A 29 10.90 -8.60 10.45
C ASP A 29 11.65 -8.35 9.13
N LEU A 30 11.56 -7.10 8.66
CA LEU A 30 12.08 -6.70 7.35
C LEU A 30 13.61 -6.61 7.31
N GLU A 31 14.24 -6.33 8.45
CA GLU A 31 15.68 -6.12 8.54
C GLU A 31 16.46 -7.42 8.35
N GLU A 32 15.97 -8.53 8.90
CA GLU A 32 16.55 -9.87 8.71
C GLU A 32 16.55 -10.30 7.23
N ASN A 33 15.64 -9.74 6.43
CA ASN A 33 15.54 -10.02 5.01
C ASN A 33 16.54 -9.21 4.16
N ILE A 34 17.33 -8.31 4.75
CA ILE A 34 18.36 -7.56 4.04
C ILE A 34 19.52 -8.51 3.67
N LYS A 35 19.72 -8.72 2.37
CA LYS A 35 20.81 -9.55 1.86
C LYS A 35 22.18 -9.01 2.30
N LYS A 36 23.09 -9.92 2.67
CA LYS A 36 24.48 -9.61 3.03
C LYS A 36 25.12 -8.67 2.00
N GLY A 37 25.75 -7.59 2.49
CA GLY A 37 26.38 -6.55 1.66
C GLY A 37 25.44 -5.46 1.13
N LYS A 38 24.12 -5.56 1.39
CA LYS A 38 23.17 -4.46 1.12
C LYS A 38 22.78 -3.78 2.42
N LYS A 39 22.42 -2.51 2.33
CA LYS A 39 21.89 -1.71 3.45
C LYS A 39 20.39 -1.44 3.36
N CYS A 40 19.74 -1.96 2.32
CA CYS A 40 18.32 -1.73 2.04
C CYS A 40 17.68 -2.94 1.40
N ILE A 41 16.41 -3.18 1.76
CA ILE A 41 15.47 -3.97 1.00
C ILE A 41 14.28 -3.09 0.61
N ARG A 42 14.07 -2.84 -0.69
CA ARG A 42 13.04 -1.87 -1.12
C ARG A 42 11.62 -2.46 -1.09
N THR A 43 11.49 -3.69 -1.57
CA THR A 43 10.18 -4.35 -1.70
C THR A 43 10.33 -5.80 -1.24
N PRO A 44 10.29 -6.05 0.08
CA PRO A 44 10.41 -7.37 0.65
C PRO A 44 9.26 -8.28 0.19
N LYS A 45 9.57 -9.56 -0.01
CA LYS A 45 8.61 -10.59 -0.41
C LYS A 45 7.92 -11.14 0.84
N ILE A 46 6.87 -10.47 1.31
CA ILE A 46 6.15 -10.85 2.54
C ILE A 46 4.67 -11.17 2.28
N ALA A 47 4.21 -10.90 1.06
CA ALA A 47 2.81 -10.84 0.73
C ALA A 47 2.13 -12.22 0.60
N LYS A 48 1.86 -12.88 1.74
CA LYS A 48 0.78 -13.88 1.77
C LYS A 48 -0.51 -13.19 1.31
N PRO A 49 -1.40 -13.87 0.56
CA PRO A 49 -2.70 -13.32 0.23
C PRO A 49 -3.46 -12.99 1.52
N VAL A 50 -3.91 -11.74 1.67
CA VAL A 50 -4.70 -11.29 2.83
C VAL A 50 -6.05 -10.74 2.36
N LYS A 51 -7.05 -10.84 3.23
CA LYS A 51 -8.27 -10.05 3.10
C LYS A 51 -8.07 -8.72 3.80
N PHE A 52 -8.70 -7.67 3.29
CA PHE A 52 -8.70 -6.36 3.93
C PHE A 52 -9.92 -6.21 4.82
N GLU A 53 -9.74 -5.51 5.93
CA GLU A 53 -10.82 -5.20 6.86
C GLU A 53 -11.01 -3.68 6.96
N LEU A 54 -12.26 -3.26 6.99
CA LEU A 54 -12.64 -1.85 7.12
C LEU A 54 -13.96 -1.76 7.87
N SER A 55 -13.95 -1.18 9.07
CA SER A 55 -15.16 -0.92 9.87
C SER A 55 -16.08 -2.14 10.03
N GLY A 56 -15.50 -3.33 10.26
CA GLY A 56 -16.25 -4.59 10.40
C GLY A 56 -16.63 -5.27 9.08
N CYS A 57 -16.28 -4.69 7.93
CA CYS A 57 -16.45 -5.31 6.62
C CYS A 57 -15.14 -5.94 6.12
N THR A 58 -15.23 -7.04 5.38
CA THR A 58 -14.07 -7.78 4.87
C THR A 58 -14.08 -7.84 3.34
N SER A 59 -12.92 -7.70 2.71
CA SER A 59 -12.82 -7.80 1.25
C SER A 59 -13.27 -9.17 0.74
N VAL A 60 -14.04 -9.18 -0.34
CA VAL A 60 -14.55 -10.41 -0.96
C VAL A 60 -13.38 -11.26 -1.49
N LYS A 61 -12.44 -10.61 -2.17
CA LYS A 61 -11.22 -11.23 -2.72
C LYS A 61 -10.06 -11.12 -1.73
N THR A 62 -9.12 -12.05 -1.85
CA THR A 62 -7.80 -11.95 -1.22
C THR A 62 -6.82 -11.23 -2.14
N TYR A 63 -5.93 -10.44 -1.55
CA TYR A 63 -4.95 -9.64 -2.30
C TYR A 63 -3.54 -9.93 -1.82
N ARG A 64 -2.60 -10.03 -2.76
CA ARG A 64 -1.15 -10.06 -2.46
C ARG A 64 -0.62 -8.62 -2.38
N ALA A 65 -0.81 -8.01 -1.22
CA ALA A 65 -0.37 -6.64 -0.94
C ALA A 65 1.15 -6.54 -0.87
N LYS A 66 1.76 -5.60 -1.60
CA LYS A 66 3.18 -5.26 -1.44
C LYS A 66 3.34 -4.16 -0.41
N PHE A 67 4.41 -4.22 0.36
CA PHE A 67 4.81 -3.21 1.32
C PHE A 67 6.23 -2.72 1.01
N CYS A 68 6.53 -1.48 1.39
CA CYS A 68 7.89 -0.97 1.32
C CYS A 68 8.72 -1.51 2.47
N GLY A 69 9.98 -1.76 2.17
CA GLY A 69 10.91 -2.32 3.14
C GLY A 69 11.58 -1.27 3.99
N VAL A 70 12.79 -1.57 4.45
CA VAL A 70 13.57 -0.71 5.34
C VAL A 70 15.01 -0.61 4.86
N CYS A 71 15.69 0.43 5.35
CA CYS A 71 17.09 0.71 5.09
C CYS A 71 17.78 1.05 6.42
N THR A 72 19.02 0.60 6.58
CA THR A 72 19.83 0.83 7.79
C THR A 72 20.85 1.95 7.64
N ASP A 73 20.82 2.68 6.51
CA ASP A 73 21.79 3.72 6.16
C ASP A 73 21.18 5.13 6.08
N GLY A 74 20.11 5.37 6.84
CA GLY A 74 19.44 6.67 6.93
C GLY A 74 18.52 6.99 5.74
N ARG A 75 18.35 6.07 4.77
CA ARG A 75 17.36 6.24 3.70
C ARG A 75 15.98 5.81 4.17
N CYS A 76 14.94 6.50 3.70
CA CYS A 76 13.56 6.06 3.89
C CYS A 76 13.07 5.31 2.66
N CYS A 77 12.41 4.18 2.84
CA CYS A 77 11.79 3.46 1.73
C CYS A 77 10.31 3.84 1.60
N THR A 78 9.96 4.48 0.48
CA THR A 78 8.62 5.02 0.24
C THR A 78 7.99 4.42 -1.02
N PRO A 79 6.64 4.38 -1.12
CA PRO A 79 5.96 3.95 -2.34
C PRO A 79 6.37 4.82 -3.53
N HIS A 80 6.81 4.20 -4.63
CA HIS A 80 7.23 4.90 -5.84
C HIS A 80 6.17 4.81 -6.95
N ARG A 81 5.80 3.60 -7.36
CA ARG A 81 4.67 3.37 -8.28
C ARG A 81 3.52 2.74 -7.52
N THR A 82 2.34 3.33 -7.65
CA THR A 82 1.10 2.84 -7.03
C THR A 82 0.00 2.76 -8.09
N THR A 83 -0.97 1.88 -7.88
CA THR A 83 -2.22 1.87 -8.63
C THR A 83 -3.37 1.99 -7.66
N THR A 84 -4.49 2.57 -8.09
CA THR A 84 -5.70 2.63 -7.29
C THR A 84 -6.73 1.72 -7.95
N LEU A 85 -7.28 0.78 -7.20
CA LEU A 85 -8.30 -0.15 -7.70
C LEU A 85 -9.51 -0.16 -6.76
N PRO A 86 -10.74 -0.29 -7.30
CA PRO A 86 -11.93 -0.51 -6.49
C PRO A 86 -11.88 -1.92 -5.88
N VAL A 87 -12.14 -1.99 -4.57
CA VAL A 87 -12.21 -3.22 -3.79
C VAL A 87 -13.62 -3.36 -3.22
N GLU A 88 -14.20 -4.54 -3.39
CA GLU A 88 -15.50 -4.91 -2.82
C GLU A 88 -15.31 -5.50 -1.43
N PHE A 89 -16.06 -4.98 -0.47
CA PHE A 89 -16.13 -5.47 0.90
C PHE A 89 -17.53 -5.98 1.18
N LYS A 90 -17.62 -7.14 1.81
CA LYS A 90 -18.84 -7.71 2.36
C LYS A 90 -18.92 -7.32 3.85
N CYS A 91 -20.02 -6.69 4.22
CA CYS A 91 -20.29 -6.22 5.57
C CYS A 91 -21.26 -7.17 6.30
N PRO A 92 -21.47 -6.97 7.62
CA PRO A 92 -22.55 -7.62 8.34
C PRO A 92 -23.90 -7.42 7.61
N HIS A 93 -24.81 -8.38 7.73
CA HIS A 93 -26.11 -8.37 7.04
C HIS A 93 -26.06 -8.47 5.51
N GLY A 94 -24.89 -8.73 4.92
CA GLY A 94 -24.75 -9.04 3.49
C GLY A 94 -24.63 -7.82 2.58
N GLU A 95 -24.53 -6.61 3.13
CA GLU A 95 -24.26 -5.41 2.36
C GLU A 95 -22.89 -5.49 1.65
N ILE A 96 -22.82 -4.98 0.43
CA ILE A 96 -21.58 -4.90 -0.35
C ILE A 96 -21.23 -3.42 -0.56
N MET A 97 -20.05 -3.02 -0.10
CA MET A 97 -19.51 -1.68 -0.34
C MET A 97 -18.28 -1.72 -1.24
N LYS A 98 -18.13 -0.70 -2.09
CA LYS A 98 -16.96 -0.50 -2.94
C LYS A 98 -16.11 0.64 -2.40
N LYS A 99 -14.81 0.40 -2.22
CA LYS A 99 -13.84 1.44 -1.80
C LYS A 99 -12.59 1.40 -2.67
N ASN A 100 -12.09 2.57 -3.05
CA ASN A 100 -10.84 2.70 -3.78
C ASN A 100 -9.65 2.48 -2.84
N MET A 101 -8.81 1.48 -3.15
CA MET A 101 -7.59 1.17 -2.40
C MET A 101 -6.34 1.43 -3.24
N MET A 102 -5.31 1.94 -2.58
CA MET A 102 -3.97 2.08 -3.14
C MET A 102 -3.20 0.75 -3.02
N PHE A 103 -2.66 0.27 -4.13
CA PHE A 103 -1.78 -0.89 -4.21
C PHE A 103 -0.38 -0.45 -4.64
N ILE A 104 0.62 -0.79 -3.82
CA ILE A 104 2.02 -0.52 -4.12
C ILE A 104 2.50 -1.49 -5.21
N LYS A 105 3.11 -0.97 -6.28
CA LYS A 105 3.76 -1.78 -7.33
C LYS A 105 5.25 -1.90 -7.08
N THR A 106 5.91 -0.78 -6.77
CA THR A 106 7.34 -0.67 -6.47
C THR A 106 7.60 0.40 -5.41
N CYS A 107 8.72 0.27 -4.69
CA CYS A 107 9.20 1.26 -3.72
C CYS A 107 10.57 1.80 -4.15
N ALA A 108 10.86 3.03 -3.73
CA ALA A 108 12.17 3.65 -3.88
C ALA A 108 12.78 3.93 -2.50
N ALA A 109 14.11 3.98 -2.44
CA ALA A 109 14.82 4.47 -1.26
C ALA A 109 15.24 5.91 -1.56
N ILE A 110 14.80 6.84 -0.73
CA ILE A 110 15.10 8.27 -0.84
C ILE A 110 15.91 8.71 0.38
N THR A 111 16.82 9.65 0.18
CA THR A 111 17.56 10.28 1.28
C THR A 111 16.61 11.23 2.01
N THR A 112 16.46 11.08 3.32
CA THR A 112 15.81 12.12 4.13
C THR A 112 16.75 13.31 4.22
N VAL A 113 16.30 14.47 3.74
CA VAL A 113 17.01 15.75 3.92
C VAL A 113 16.81 16.22 5.35
#